data_AF-A0A522AVR7-F1
#
_entry.id   AF-A0A522AVR7-F1
#
_cell.length_a   1.000
_cell.length_b   1.000
_cell.length_c   1.000
_cell.angle_alpha   90.00
_cell.angle_beta   90.00
_cell.angle_gamma   90.00
#
_symmetry.space_group_name_H-M   'P 1'
#
loop_
_entity.id
_entity.type
_entity.pdbx_description
1 polymer ?
#
loop_
_entity_poly.entity_id
_entity_poly.type
_entity_poly.pdbx_seq_one_letter_code
_entity_poly.pdbx_strand_id
1 'polypeptide(L)'
;MMKQIIALVIAGVLALLYATPAFYLRSGVNHDNPEAVSRYLGMPSQSSDFPDGTTVSIYKVEKIPPLCVEYVLTFKNVLSGEDASQQAITVNRVLNKWTWRWCQAEKTGQKS
;
A
#
# COMPACT_ATOMS: atom_id res chain seq x y z
N MET A 1 24.15 17.58 23.10
CA MET A 1 23.91 18.23 21.78
C MET A 1 24.06 17.28 20.60
N MET A 2 25.23 16.70 20.31
CA MET A 2 25.42 15.87 19.11
C MET A 2 24.46 14.66 19.03
N LYS A 3 24.22 13.94 20.14
CA LYS A 3 23.22 12.86 20.21
C LYS A 3 21.78 13.31 19.91
N GLN A 4 21.41 14.54 20.30
CA GLN A 4 20.06 15.07 20.02
C GLN A 4 19.89 15.46 18.56
N ILE A 5 20.94 16.01 17.93
CA ILE A 5 20.95 16.32 16.50
C ILE A 5 20.84 15.02 15.69
N ILE A 6 21.61 13.99 16.06
CA ILE A 6 21.54 12.67 15.41
C ILE A 6 20.12 12.08 15.54
N ALA A 7 19.50 12.13 16.72
CA ALA A 7 18.13 11.66 16.91
C ALA A 7 17.12 12.41 16.04
N LEU A 8 17.25 13.74 15.93
CA LEU A 8 16.41 14.58 15.07
C LEU A 8 16.55 14.24 13.59
N VAL A 9 17.79 14.03 13.14
CA VAL A 9 18.08 13.63 11.75
C VAL A 9 17.50 12.25 11.45
N ILE A 10 17.67 11.28 12.34
CA ILE A 10 17.09 9.93 12.18
C ILE A 10 15.56 10.02 12.11
N ALA A 11 14.92 10.77 13.02
CA ALA A 11 13.47 10.95 13.02
C ALA A 11 12.97 11.62 11.73
N GLY A 12 13.69 12.63 11.22
CA GLY A 12 13.36 13.30 9.96
C GLY A 12 13.48 12.38 8.74
N VAL A 13 14.54 11.58 8.67
CA VAL A 13 14.74 10.59 7.59
C VAL A 13 13.64 9.53 7.63
N LEU A 14 13.30 9.02 8.81
CA LEU A 14 12.19 8.08 8.99
C LEU A 14 10.88 8.70 8.49
N ALA A 15 10.53 9.89 8.97
CA ALA A 15 9.31 10.58 8.57
C ALA A 15 9.22 10.75 7.05
N LEU A 16 10.30 11.16 6.38
CA LEU A 16 10.35 11.30 4.93
C LEU A 16 10.15 9.97 4.19
N LEU A 17 10.79 8.88 4.66
CA LEU A 17 10.69 7.57 4.03
C LEU A 17 9.30 6.93 4.16
N TYR A 18 8.52 7.28 5.18
CA TYR A 18 7.15 6.77 5.39
C TYR A 18 6.06 7.69 4.86
N ALA A 19 6.28 9.01 4.91
CA ALA A 19 5.31 9.96 4.42
C ALA A 19 5.08 9.83 2.91
N THR A 20 6.10 9.46 2.14
CA THR A 20 5.98 9.42 0.67
C THR A 20 4.98 8.37 0.18
N PRO A 21 5.11 7.06 0.52
CA PRO A 21 4.17 6.06 0.04
C PRO A 21 2.75 6.30 0.57
N ALA A 22 2.63 6.72 1.83
CA ALA A 22 1.35 7.10 2.44
C ALA A 22 0.67 8.27 1.70
N PHE A 23 1.44 9.26 1.25
CA PHE A 23 0.93 10.40 0.50
C PHE A 23 0.39 10.01 -0.88
N TYR A 24 1.14 9.17 -1.62
CA TYR A 24 0.68 8.65 -2.91
C TYR A 24 -0.58 7.80 -2.76
N LEU A 25 -0.59 6.86 -1.81
CA LEU A 25 -1.75 6.00 -1.55
C LEU A 25 -2.99 6.79 -1.12
N ARG A 26 -2.83 7.87 -0.35
CA ARG A 26 -3.94 8.75 0.02
C ARG A 26 -4.56 9.44 -1.19
N SER A 27 -3.72 9.87 -2.14
CA SER A 27 -4.15 10.57 -3.36
C SER A 27 -4.74 9.61 -4.40
N GLY A 28 -4.30 8.35 -4.39
CA GLY A 28 -4.76 7.29 -5.28
C GLY A 28 -6.10 6.65 -4.90
N VAL A 29 -6.68 6.96 -3.73
CA VAL A 29 -7.99 6.41 -3.35
C VAL A 29 -9.08 6.83 -4.36
N ASN A 30 -9.82 5.84 -4.85
CA ASN A 30 -10.80 5.87 -5.93
C ASN A 30 -10.26 6.16 -7.34
N HIS A 31 -8.94 6.32 -7.51
CA HIS A 31 -8.33 6.66 -8.80
C HIS A 31 -7.32 5.61 -9.28
N ASP A 32 -6.45 5.15 -8.40
CA ASP A 32 -5.35 4.26 -8.76
C ASP A 32 -5.83 2.82 -8.90
N ASN A 33 -5.38 2.16 -9.97
CA ASN A 33 -5.54 0.73 -10.17
C ASN A 33 -4.33 -0.06 -9.61
N PRO A 34 -4.39 -1.40 -9.53
CA PRO A 34 -3.28 -2.22 -9.04
C PRO A 34 -1.96 -1.97 -9.79
N GLU A 35 -2.00 -1.68 -11.10
CA GLU A 35 -0.81 -1.35 -11.89
C GLU A 35 -0.18 -0.03 -11.45
N ALA A 36 -0.97 1.01 -11.21
CA ALA A 36 -0.51 2.31 -10.74
C ALA A 36 0.15 2.19 -9.36
N VAL A 37 -0.51 1.49 -8.42
CA VAL A 37 0.04 1.20 -7.09
C VAL A 37 1.38 0.48 -7.18
N SER A 38 1.49 -0.50 -8.08
CA SER A 38 2.69 -1.32 -8.22
C SER A 38 3.91 -0.54 -8.70
N ARG A 39 3.72 0.64 -9.33
CA ARG A 39 4.83 1.55 -9.67
C ARG A 39 5.50 2.16 -8.44
N TYR A 40 4.75 2.33 -7.34
CA TYR A 40 5.24 2.97 -6.12
C TYR A 40 5.67 1.96 -5.06
N LEU A 41 4.93 0.86 -4.92
CA LEU A 41 5.16 -0.15 -3.88
C LEU A 41 5.82 -1.43 -4.37
N GLY A 42 6.04 -1.58 -5.68
CA GLY A 42 6.46 -2.85 -6.29
C GLY A 42 5.31 -3.85 -6.36
N MET A 43 5.64 -5.14 -6.46
CA MET A 43 4.64 -6.20 -6.54
C MET A 43 4.07 -6.56 -5.16
N PRO A 44 2.79 -6.97 -5.08
CA PRO A 44 2.22 -7.44 -3.83
C PRO A 44 2.88 -8.77 -3.42
N SER A 45 3.19 -8.89 -2.13
CA SER A 45 3.64 -10.15 -1.52
C SER A 45 2.52 -11.18 -1.40
N GLN A 46 1.28 -10.73 -1.24
CA GLN A 46 0.08 -11.57 -1.19
C GLN A 46 -1.09 -10.80 -1.81
N SER A 47 -2.00 -11.51 -2.45
CA SER A 47 -3.26 -10.95 -2.96
C SER A 47 -4.38 -11.96 -2.79
N SER A 48 -5.56 -11.50 -2.42
CA SER A 48 -6.74 -12.33 -2.21
C SER A 48 -7.98 -11.61 -2.73
N ASP A 49 -8.70 -12.27 -3.64
CA ASP A 49 -9.99 -11.81 -4.14
C ASP A 49 -11.11 -12.33 -3.24
N PHE A 50 -12.10 -11.48 -2.98
CA PHE A 50 -13.26 -11.78 -2.15
C PHE A 50 -14.55 -11.84 -3.00
N PRO A 51 -15.56 -12.61 -2.58
CA PRO A 51 -16.82 -12.76 -3.33
C PRO A 51 -17.60 -11.45 -3.51
N ASP A 52 -17.36 -10.46 -2.67
CA ASP A 52 -17.96 -9.12 -2.75
C ASP A 52 -17.34 -8.23 -3.84
N GLY A 53 -16.42 -8.79 -4.64
CA GLY A 53 -15.72 -8.06 -5.70
C GLY A 53 -14.60 -7.16 -5.20
N THR A 54 -14.19 -7.31 -3.94
CA THR A 54 -13.00 -6.65 -3.41
C THR A 54 -11.75 -7.53 -3.54
N THR A 55 -10.60 -6.88 -3.67
CA THR A 55 -9.30 -7.56 -3.67
C THR A 55 -8.46 -6.94 -2.57
N VAL A 56 -7.95 -7.75 -1.65
CA VAL A 56 -6.98 -7.28 -0.64
C VAL A 56 -5.59 -7.72 -1.06
N SER A 57 -4.68 -6.76 -1.15
CA SER A 57 -3.28 -7.00 -1.53
C SER A 57 -2.34 -6.45 -0.45
N ILE A 58 -1.32 -7.23 -0.11
CA ILE A 58 -0.31 -6.90 0.90
C ILE A 58 1.00 -6.62 0.20
N TYR A 59 1.55 -5.42 0.36
CA TYR A 59 2.83 -5.00 -0.20
C TYR A 59 3.86 -4.87 0.92
N LYS A 60 5.01 -5.52 0.76
CA LYS A 60 6.14 -5.43 1.70
C LYS A 60 7.20 -4.52 1.12
N VAL A 61 7.52 -3.45 1.84
CA VAL A 61 8.56 -2.49 1.47
C VAL A 61 9.67 -2.55 2.49
N GLU A 62 10.85 -2.99 2.05
CA GLU A 62 12.07 -3.05 2.85
C GLU A 62 12.99 -1.90 2.48
N LYS A 63 13.42 -1.11 3.47
CA LYS A 63 14.39 -0.03 3.31
C LYS A 63 15.61 -0.27 4.21
N ILE A 64 16.77 0.21 3.78
CA ILE A 64 18.04 0.18 4.53
C ILE A 64 18.13 1.47 5.37
N PRO A 65 18.41 1.45 6.69
CA PRO A 65 18.61 0.33 7.63
C PRO A 65 17.29 -0.41 7.96
N PRO A 66 17.30 -1.70 8.36
CA PRO A 66 16.26 -2.68 8.03
C PRO A 66 14.92 -2.35 8.67
N LEU A 67 14.14 -1.58 7.93
CA LEU A 67 12.80 -1.20 8.32
C LEU A 67 11.88 -1.74 7.24
N CYS A 68 11.05 -2.68 7.67
CA CYS A 68 10.07 -3.33 6.83
C CYS A 68 8.69 -2.80 7.20
N VAL A 69 7.95 -2.37 6.19
CA VAL A 69 6.56 -1.92 6.32
C VAL A 69 5.68 -2.76 5.40
N GLU A 70 4.59 -3.26 5.97
CA GLU A 70 3.51 -3.87 5.21
C GLU A 70 2.42 -2.84 4.95
N TYR A 71 2.08 -2.63 3.68
CA TYR A 71 0.89 -1.90 3.27
C TYR A 71 -0.20 -2.90 2.90
N VAL A 72 -1.37 -2.75 3.50
CA VAL A 72 -2.56 -3.56 3.20
C VAL A 72 -3.53 -2.69 2.44
N LEU A 73 -3.68 -2.97 1.15
CA LEU A 73 -4.55 -2.21 0.24
C LEU A 73 -5.79 -3.05 -0.05
N THR A 74 -6.95 -2.40 -0.06
CA THR A 74 -8.20 -2.98 -0.53
C THR A 74 -8.59 -2.26 -1.81
N PHE A 75 -8.74 -3.03 -2.88
CA PHE A 75 -9.30 -2.58 -4.15
C PHE A 75 -10.77 -2.99 -4.25
N LYS A 76 -11.57 -2.19 -4.93
CA LYS A 76 -12.96 -2.51 -5.26
C LYS A 76 -13.17 -2.37 -6.75
N ASN A 77 -14.10 -3.14 -7.29
CA ASN A 77 -14.61 -2.93 -8.64
C ASN A 77 -15.57 -1.72 -8.65
N VAL A 78 -15.41 -0.85 -9.62
CA VAL A 78 -16.26 0.31 -9.88
C VAL A 78 -16.76 0.18 -11.30
N LEU A 79 -18.05 0.37 -11.49
CA LEU A 79 -18.65 0.40 -12.82
C LEU A 79 -18.45 1.79 -13.39
N SER A 80 -17.81 1.88 -14.55
CA SER A 80 -17.78 3.11 -15.34
C SER A 80 -18.62 2.88 -16.60
N GLY A 81 -19.63 3.73 -16.80
CA GLY A 81 -20.49 3.72 -17.96
C GLY A 81 -20.93 5.15 -18.26
N GLU A 82 -20.56 5.64 -19.43
CA GLU A 82 -20.97 6.94 -19.97
C GLU A 82 -22.21 6.70 -20.84
N ASP A 83 -23.33 7.28 -20.43
CA ASP A 83 -24.60 7.46 -21.15
C ASP A 83 -25.32 6.26 -21.80
N ALA A 84 -26.63 6.25 -21.60
CA ALA A 84 -27.59 5.17 -21.90
C ALA A 84 -27.79 4.82 -23.39
N SER A 85 -26.88 5.20 -24.29
CA SER A 85 -27.02 4.93 -25.72
C SER A 85 -25.93 4.07 -26.33
N GLN A 86 -24.71 4.00 -25.77
CA GLN A 86 -23.64 3.19 -26.36
C GLN A 86 -22.63 2.74 -25.29
N GLN A 87 -22.18 1.49 -25.40
CA GLN A 87 -20.94 0.91 -24.84
C GLN A 87 -20.99 0.23 -23.46
N ALA A 88 -20.24 -0.88 -23.42
CA ALA A 88 -20.25 -1.89 -22.38
C ALA A 88 -19.87 -1.34 -21.01
N ILE A 89 -20.58 -1.81 -19.98
CA ILE A 89 -20.23 -1.58 -18.58
C ILE A 89 -18.78 -2.02 -18.39
N THR A 90 -17.88 -1.05 -18.18
CA THR A 90 -16.47 -1.34 -17.93
C THR A 90 -16.27 -1.45 -16.42
N VAL A 91 -15.82 -2.63 -15.98
CA VAL A 91 -15.52 -2.90 -14.58
C VAL A 91 -14.07 -2.50 -14.32
N ASN A 92 -13.87 -1.38 -13.63
CA ASN A 92 -12.55 -0.86 -13.28
C ASN A 92 -12.24 -1.18 -11.82
N ARG A 93 -11.07 -1.76 -11.56
CA ARG A 93 -10.60 -2.03 -10.19
C ARG A 93 -9.79 -0.84 -9.69
N VAL A 94 -10.24 -0.21 -8.61
CA VAL A 94 -9.57 0.97 -8.02
C VAL A 94 -9.27 0.77 -6.55
N LEU A 95 -8.25 1.46 -6.06
CA LEU A 95 -7.87 1.52 -4.66
C LEU A 95 -9.03 2.12 -3.84
N ASN A 96 -9.60 1.37 -2.92
CA ASN A 96 -10.70 1.83 -2.07
C ASN A 96 -10.20 2.38 -0.74
N LYS A 97 -9.32 1.64 -0.09
CA LYS A 97 -8.74 1.99 1.22
C LYS A 97 -7.40 1.31 1.40
N TRP A 98 -6.61 1.82 2.32
CA TRP A 98 -5.34 1.22 2.68
C TRP A 98 -5.03 1.45 4.15
N THR A 99 -4.21 0.58 4.71
CA THR A 99 -3.58 0.74 6.02
C THR A 99 -2.13 0.28 5.92
N TRP A 100 -1.33 0.58 6.93
CA TRP A 100 0.04 0.13 7.01
C TRP A 100 0.37 -0.36 8.42
N ARG A 101 1.35 -1.24 8.51
CA ARG A 101 1.93 -1.70 9.78
C ARG A 101 3.41 -2.00 9.60
N TRP A 102 4.15 -1.89 10.69
CA TRP A 102 5.50 -2.45 10.74
C TRP A 102 5.43 -3.95 10.51
N CYS A 103 6.37 -4.49 9.74
CA CYS A 103 6.55 -5.93 9.69
C CYS A 103 6.83 -6.39 11.11
N GLN A 104 6.07 -7.38 11.57
CA GLN A 104 6.40 -8.05 12.82
C GLN A 104 7.78 -8.65 12.63
N ALA A 105 8.70 -8.42 13.57
CA ALA A 105 9.90 -9.25 13.64
C ALA A 105 9.40 -10.70 13.70
N GLU A 106 9.76 -11.54 12.73
CA GLU A 106 9.48 -12.97 12.83
C GLU A 106 10.03 -13.41 14.17
N LYS A 107 9.14 -13.71 15.13
CA LYS A 107 9.51 -14.56 16.25
C LYS A 107 9.79 -15.89 15.58
N THR A 108 11.04 -16.11 15.20
CA THR A 108 11.57 -17.41 14.86
C THR A 108 11.20 -18.32 16.01
N GLY A 109 10.15 -19.11 15.79
CA GLY A 109 9.73 -20.14 16.70
C GLY A 109 10.89 -21.10 16.85
N GLN A 110 11.60 -20.97 17.96
CA GLN A 110 12.36 -22.05 18.56
C GLN A 110 11.35 -23.15 18.86
N LYS A 111 11.15 -24.05 17.89
CA LYS A 111 10.44 -25.30 18.10
C LYS A 111 11.46 -26.25 18.73
N SER A 112 11.09 -26.68 19.93
CA SER A 112 11.77 -27.65 20.81
C SER A 112 12.20 -28.93 20.12
#